data_AF-A0A938YUF6-F1
#
_entry.id   AF-A0A938YUF6-F1
#
_cell.length_a   1.000
_cell.length_b   1.000
_cell.length_c   1.000
_cell.angle_alpha   90.00
_cell.angle_beta   90.00
_cell.angle_gamma   90.00
#
_symmetry.space_group_name_H-M   'P 1'
#
loop_
_entity.id
_entity.type
_entity.pdbx_description
1 polymer ?
#
loop_
_entity_poly.entity_id
_entity_poly.type
_entity_poly.pdbx_seq_one_letter_code
_entity_poly.pdbx_strand_id
1 'polypeptide(L)'
;MIFMPNDFFEEKLLDLARKGAEDKVRILKGLHKKVMPSQFERIRQNDKSVMQELFLPKWISWELLRAWSDNIRPAGRGRTCVLCNEPNEMGITFNEKFICENCFVRIKQLE
;
A
#
# COMPACT_ATOMS: atom_id res chain seq x y z
N MET A 1 -2.44 24.12 9.74
CA MET A 1 -2.11 22.83 10.38
C MET A 1 -2.97 21.77 9.72
N ILE A 2 -2.38 20.98 8.81
CA ILE A 2 -3.07 19.88 8.14
C ILE A 2 -2.69 18.64 8.93
N PHE A 3 -3.63 18.10 9.71
CA PHE A 3 -3.49 16.78 10.33
C PHE A 3 -3.32 15.76 9.19
N MET A 4 -2.12 15.20 9.04
CA MET A 4 -1.91 14.10 8.11
C MET A 4 -2.44 12.80 8.72
N PRO A 5 -3.18 11.97 7.98
CA PRO A 5 -3.75 10.71 8.47
C PRO A 5 -2.72 9.59 8.75
N ASN A 6 -1.43 9.91 8.91
CA ASN A 6 -0.33 8.95 9.01
C ASN A 6 -0.03 8.47 10.44
N ASP A 7 -0.52 9.16 11.48
CA ASP A 7 -0.01 8.94 12.84
C ASP A 7 -0.59 7.70 13.53
N PHE A 8 -1.84 7.29 13.25
CA PHE A 8 -2.52 6.25 14.04
C PHE A 8 -1.82 4.88 14.00
N PHE A 9 -1.33 4.47 12.82
CA PHE A 9 -0.64 3.18 12.69
C PHE A 9 0.72 3.19 13.39
N GLU A 10 1.49 4.27 13.23
CA GLU A 10 2.79 4.44 13.88
C GLU A 10 2.65 4.55 15.40
N GLU A 11 1.66 5.30 15.89
CA GLU A 11 1.32 5.39 17.31
C GLU A 11 0.97 4.02 17.89
N LYS A 12 0.16 3.22 17.18
CA LYS A 12 -0.19 1.86 17.62
C LYS A 12 1.02 0.93 17.61
N LEU A 13 1.92 1.04 16.63
CA LEU A 13 3.17 0.28 16.63
C LEU A 13 4.06 0.65 17.82
N LEU A 14 4.19 1.94 18.12
CA LEU A 14 4.97 2.44 19.26
C LEU A 14 4.37 2.02 20.60
N ASP A 15 3.06 2.09 20.77
CA ASP A 15 2.36 1.63 21.97
C ASP A 15 2.56 0.13 22.20
N LEU A 16 2.47 -0.68 21.14
CA LEU A 16 2.75 -2.12 21.21
C LEU A 16 4.21 -2.41 21.56
N ALA A 17 5.16 -1.66 20.99
CA ALA A 17 6.58 -1.79 21.29
C ALA A 17 6.88 -1.41 22.75
N ARG A 18 6.32 -0.30 23.25
CA ARG A 18 6.47 0.15 24.66
C ARG A 18 5.90 -0.87 25.66
N LYS A 19 4.87 -1.61 25.27
CA LYS A 19 4.23 -2.67 26.07
C LYS A 19 4.96 -4.02 25.99
N GLY A 20 6.10 -4.10 25.29
CA GLY A 20 6.85 -5.35 25.10
C GLY A 20 6.14 -6.36 24.19
N ALA A 21 5.14 -5.95 23.41
CA ALA A 21 4.38 -6.84 22.53
C ALA A 21 5.04 -7.00 21.16
N GLU A 22 6.31 -7.39 21.14
CA GLU A 22 7.14 -7.48 19.93
C GLU A 22 6.55 -8.41 18.85
N ASP A 23 5.91 -9.51 19.25
CA ASP A 23 5.23 -10.39 18.31
C ASP A 23 4.11 -9.70 17.53
N LYS A 24 3.35 -8.81 18.19
CA LYS A 24 2.28 -8.04 17.54
C LYS A 24 2.86 -7.03 16.55
N VAL A 25 3.96 -6.37 16.92
CA VAL A 25 4.70 -5.46 16.04
C VAL A 25 5.23 -6.21 14.81
N ARG A 26 5.81 -7.40 15.00
CA ARG A 26 6.30 -8.26 13.92
C ARG A 26 5.18 -8.69 12.98
N ILE A 27 4.02 -9.05 13.51
CA ILE A 27 2.83 -9.38 12.71
C ILE A 27 2.41 -8.19 11.85
N LEU A 28 2.30 -6.99 12.41
CA LEU A 28 1.89 -5.78 11.69
C LEU A 28 2.88 -5.41 10.58
N LYS A 29 4.18 -5.44 10.87
CA LYS A 29 5.23 -5.21 9.85
C LYS A 29 5.20 -6.28 8.76
N GLY A 30 4.80 -7.51 9.09
CA GLY A 30 4.71 -8.64 8.18
C GLY A 30 3.38 -8.78 7.41
N LEU A 31 2.41 -7.90 7.62
CA LEU A 31 1.08 -8.00 6.98
C LEU A 31 1.16 -8.02 5.44
N HIS A 32 2.13 -7.32 4.85
CA HIS A 32 2.34 -7.30 3.39
C HIS A 32 2.63 -8.68 2.78
N LYS A 33 3.12 -9.64 3.59
CA LYS A 33 3.36 -11.02 3.16
C LYS A 33 2.10 -11.90 3.24
N LYS A 34 1.08 -11.45 3.98
CA LYS A 34 -0.15 -12.20 4.27
C LYS A 34 -1.37 -11.66 3.53
N VAL A 35 -1.33 -10.42 3.08
CA VAL A 35 -2.41 -9.76 2.35
C VAL A 35 -2.08 -9.75 0.86
N MET A 36 -2.94 -10.35 0.05
CA MET A 36 -2.75 -10.38 -1.40
C MET A 36 -3.01 -9.00 -2.04
N PRO A 37 -2.46 -8.71 -3.24
CA PRO A 37 -2.66 -7.42 -3.90
C PRO A 37 -4.13 -7.03 -4.08
N SER A 38 -4.98 -8.00 -4.43
CA SER A 38 -6.43 -7.83 -4.58
C SER A 38 -7.14 -7.51 -3.26
N GLN A 39 -6.72 -8.17 -2.17
CA GLN A 39 -7.25 -7.92 -0.83
C GLN A 39 -6.81 -6.56 -0.32
N PHE A 40 -5.57 -6.16 -0.57
CA PHE A 40 -5.05 -4.84 -0.23
C PHE A 40 -5.86 -3.72 -0.89
N GLU A 41 -6.20 -3.89 -2.17
CA GLU A 41 -7.00 -2.93 -2.91
C GLU A 41 -8.42 -2.80 -2.33
N ARG A 42 -9.02 -3.94 -1.97
CA ARG A 42 -10.32 -3.99 -1.28
C ARG A 42 -10.28 -3.30 0.09
N ILE A 43 -9.19 -3.45 0.85
CA ILE A 43 -9.01 -2.71 2.12
C ILE A 43 -9.05 -1.19 1.87
N ARG A 44 -8.36 -0.70 0.83
CA ARG A 44 -8.35 0.72 0.45
C ARG A 44 -9.71 1.23 -0.02
N GLN A 45 -10.45 0.39 -0.74
CA GLN A 45 -11.82 0.65 -1.17
C GLN A 45 -12.85 0.56 -0.03
N ASN A 46 -12.38 0.39 1.21
CA ASN A 46 -13.17 0.31 2.42
C ASN A 46 -14.10 -0.93 2.47
N ASP A 47 -13.76 -1.99 1.73
CA ASP A 47 -14.50 -3.24 1.72
C ASP A 47 -14.15 -4.09 2.95
N LYS A 48 -15.02 -4.03 3.96
CA LYS A 48 -14.86 -4.77 5.22
C LYS A 48 -15.02 -6.29 5.08
N SER A 49 -15.59 -6.79 3.98
CA SER A 49 -15.78 -8.24 3.77
C SER A 49 -14.43 -8.98 3.71
N VAL A 50 -13.37 -8.29 3.31
CA VAL A 50 -12.00 -8.82 3.26
C VAL A 50 -11.49 -9.31 4.63
N MET A 51 -12.04 -8.81 5.73
CA MET A 51 -11.71 -9.28 7.08
C MET A 51 -12.06 -10.75 7.31
N GLN A 52 -13.06 -11.27 6.59
CA GLN A 52 -13.47 -12.68 6.67
C GLN A 52 -12.51 -13.59 5.90
N GLU A 53 -11.83 -13.06 4.89
CA GLU A 53 -10.88 -13.78 4.05
C GLU A 53 -9.46 -13.75 4.63
N LEU A 54 -9.13 -12.68 5.35
CA LEU A 54 -7.83 -12.51 5.98
C LEU A 54 -7.80 -13.28 7.30
N PHE A 55 -6.95 -14.31 7.38
CA PHE A 55 -6.67 -15.04 8.63
C PHE A 55 -5.84 -14.18 9.60
N LEU A 56 -6.45 -13.14 10.16
CA LEU A 56 -5.83 -12.20 11.09
C LEU A 56 -6.13 -12.57 12.54
N PRO A 57 -5.20 -12.29 13.46
CA PRO A 57 -5.48 -12.36 14.89
C PRO A 57 -6.66 -11.46 15.29
N LYS A 58 -7.49 -11.91 16.24
CA LYS A 58 -8.68 -11.19 16.73
C LYS A 58 -8.43 -9.79 17.26
N TRP A 59 -7.19 -9.45 17.62
CA TRP A 59 -6.82 -8.14 18.13
C TRP A 59 -6.57 -7.10 17.02
N ILE A 60 -6.49 -7.51 15.75
CA ILE A 60 -6.35 -6.59 14.62
C ILE A 60 -7.75 -6.10 14.26
N SER A 61 -8.00 -4.81 14.51
CA SER A 61 -9.24 -4.14 14.10
C SER A 61 -9.18 -3.73 12.63
N TRP A 62 -10.36 -3.52 12.05
CA TRP A 62 -10.49 -2.94 10.72
C TRP A 62 -9.77 -1.60 10.58
N GLU A 63 -9.88 -0.73 11.60
CA GLU A 63 -9.23 0.58 11.62
C GLU A 63 -7.71 0.45 11.56
N LEU A 64 -7.15 -0.52 12.30
CA LEU A 64 -5.72 -0.79 12.27
C LEU A 64 -5.26 -1.34 10.92
N LEU A 65 -6.07 -2.21 10.31
CA LEU A 65 -5.79 -2.78 8.98
C LEU A 65 -5.87 -1.71 7.89
N ARG A 66 -6.84 -0.81 7.97
CA ARG A 66 -6.98 0.33 7.04
C ARG A 66 -5.84 1.33 7.21
N ALA A 67 -5.53 1.70 8.45
CA ALA A 67 -4.39 2.58 8.72
C ALA A 67 -3.06 1.96 8.26
N TRP A 68 -2.92 0.63 8.36
CA TRP A 68 -1.82 -0.11 7.78
C TRP A 68 -1.77 -0.01 6.25
N SER A 69 -2.91 -0.21 5.55
CA SER A 69 -2.94 -0.12 4.08
C SER A 69 -2.69 1.28 3.54
N ASP A 70 -3.01 2.30 4.35
CA ASP A 70 -2.76 3.69 4.02
C ASP A 70 -1.27 4.05 4.24
N ASN A 71 -0.64 3.45 5.26
CA ASN A 71 0.79 3.62 5.55
C ASN A 71 1.72 2.84 4.61
N ILE A 72 1.24 1.75 4.02
CA ILE A 72 1.96 1.11 2.92
C ILE A 72 1.74 1.94 1.66
N ARG A 73 2.75 2.74 1.31
CA ARG A 73 2.93 3.12 -0.09
C ARG A 73 3.07 1.82 -0.87
N PRO A 74 2.28 1.58 -1.93
CA PRO A 74 2.43 0.37 -2.72
C PRO A 74 3.90 0.26 -3.10
N ALA A 75 4.57 -0.78 -2.60
CA ALA A 75 5.90 -1.12 -3.03
C ALA A 75 5.78 -1.46 -4.52
N GLY A 76 6.09 -0.48 -5.37
CA GLY A 76 6.17 -0.55 -6.83
C GLY A 76 5.32 -1.63 -7.49
N ARG A 77 4.00 -1.45 -7.54
CA ARG A 77 3.12 -2.28 -8.40
C ARG A 77 3.16 -1.86 -9.87
N GLY A 78 4.27 -1.26 -10.27
CA GLY A 78 4.44 -0.71 -11.58
C GLY A 78 5.70 -1.20 -12.23
N ARG A 79 5.64 -1.41 -13.55
CA ARG A 79 6.88 -1.50 -14.32
C ARG A 79 7.58 -0.14 -14.23
N THR A 80 8.90 -0.15 -14.19
CA THR A 80 9.66 1.11 -14.18
C THR A 80 9.51 1.79 -15.54
N CYS A 81 8.99 3.01 -15.53
CA CYS A 81 8.89 3.82 -16.74
C CYS A 81 10.30 4.15 -17.25
N VAL A 82 10.57 3.90 -18.53
CA VAL A 82 11.87 4.18 -19.15
C VAL A 82 12.19 5.68 -19.26
N LEU A 83 11.18 6.56 -19.16
CA LEU A 83 11.36 8.00 -19.28
C LEU A 83 11.56 8.73 -17.95
N CYS A 84 10.78 8.38 -16.93
CA CYS A 84 10.87 9.04 -15.62
C CYS A 84 11.56 8.20 -14.55
N ASN A 85 11.89 6.93 -14.83
CA ASN A 85 12.43 5.96 -13.87
C ASN A 85 11.56 5.74 -12.63
N GLU A 86 10.30 6.17 -12.64
CA GLU A 86 9.36 5.93 -11.56
C GLU A 86 8.55 4.64 -11.83
N PRO A 87 8.27 3.84 -10.79
CA PRO A 87 7.38 2.70 -10.89
C PRO A 87 5.94 3.19 -11.08
N ASN A 88 5.27 2.72 -12.14
CA ASN A 88 3.90 3.10 -12.44
C ASN A 88 3.04 1.91 -12.87
N GLU A 89 1.82 1.81 -12.34
CA GLU A 89 0.92 0.69 -12.64
C GLU A 89 0.26 0.84 -14.02
N MET A 90 0.05 2.09 -14.45
CA MET A 90 -0.63 2.44 -15.70
C MET A 90 0.36 3.01 -16.72
N GLY A 91 0.30 2.47 -17.94
CA GLY A 91 1.20 2.85 -19.01
C GLY A 91 1.09 1.94 -20.22
N ILE A 92 1.86 2.25 -21.24
CA ILE A 92 1.93 1.49 -22.48
C ILE A 92 3.29 0.77 -22.57
N THR A 93 3.29 -0.41 -23.19
CA THR A 93 4.54 -1.08 -23.57
C THR A 93 4.81 -0.81 -25.04
N PHE A 94 5.95 -0.19 -25.36
CA PHE A 94 6.39 0.06 -26.71
C PHE A 94 7.79 -0.51 -26.90
N ASN A 95 7.95 -1.42 -27.87
CA ASN A 95 9.22 -2.09 -28.13
C ASN A 95 9.87 -2.69 -26.87
N GLU A 96 9.09 -3.48 -26.13
CA GLU A 96 9.46 -4.12 -24.84
C GLU A 96 9.80 -3.16 -23.68
N LYS A 97 9.70 -1.84 -23.90
CA LYS A 97 9.94 -0.81 -22.87
C LYS A 97 8.61 -0.29 -22.33
N PHE A 98 8.52 -0.14 -21.01
CA PHE A 98 7.33 0.43 -20.37
C PHE A 98 7.42 1.96 -20.28
N ILE A 99 6.35 2.64 -20.64
CA ILE A 99 6.19 4.10 -20.53
C ILE A 99 4.93 4.36 -19.71
N CYS A 100 5.03 5.09 -18.60
CA CYS A 100 3.87 5.45 -17.78
C CYS A 100 2.93 6.41 -18.52
N GLU A 101 1.66 6.41 -18.14
CA GLU A 101 0.62 7.27 -18.73
C GLU A 101 1.01 8.76 -18.74
N ASN A 102 1.57 9.26 -17.64
CA ASN A 102 2.04 10.65 -17.53
C ASN A 102 3.10 11.01 -18.58
N CYS A 103 4.05 10.11 -18.80
CA CYS A 103 5.10 10.31 -19.81
C CYS A 103 4.54 10.19 -21.23
N PHE A 104 3.58 9.28 -21.45
CA PHE A 104 2.92 9.12 -22.75
C PHE A 104 2.12 10.37 -23.16
N VAL A 105 1.33 10.93 -22.24
CA VAL A 105 0.56 12.16 -22.50
C VAL A 105 1.47 13.33 -22.85
N ARG A 106 2.60 13.48 -22.15
CA ARG A 106 3.60 14.52 -22.45
C ARG A 106 4.20 14.37 -23.85
N ILE A 107 4.50 13.16 -24.28
CA ILE A 107 4.98 12.91 -25.66
C ILE A 107 3.91 13.33 -26.67
N LYS A 108 2.65 12.93 -26.44
CA LYS A 108 1.54 13.20 -27.35
C LYS A 108 1.21 14.70 -27.47
N GLN A 109 1.56 15.51 -26.47
CA GLN A 109 1.38 16.96 -26.47
C GLN A 109 2.58 17.72 -27.06
N LEU A 110 3.67 17.03 -27.40
CA LEU A 110 4.85 17.60 -28.08
C LEU A 110 4.80 17.42 -29.61
N GLU A 111 3.80 16.70 -30.13
CA GLU A 111 3.37 16.72 -31.53
C GLU A 111 2.33 17.83 -31.77
#